data_AF-A0AA95H8G2-F1
#
_entry.id   AF-A0AA95H8G2-F1
#
_cell.length_a   1.000
_cell.length_b   1.000
_cell.length_c   1.000
_cell.angle_alpha   90.00
_cell.angle_beta   90.00
_cell.angle_gamma   90.00
#
_symmetry.space_group_name_H-M   'P 1'
#
loop_
_entity.id
_entity.type
_entity.pdbx_description
1 polymer ?
#
loop_
_entity_poly.entity_id
_entity_poly.type
_entity_poly.pdbx_seq_one_letter_code
_entity_poly.pdbx_strand_id
1 'polypeptide(L)' 'MKILIILISMVLTGCYSSPSEVSAYSHSPRTQKSCTEEAKLCPDGKTTVVRNPNNHCEFDHCP' A
#
# COMPACT_ATOMS: atom_id res chain seq x y z
N MET A 1 33.08 -19.84 -26.84
CA MET A 1 33.32 -18.71 -25.90
C MET A 1 32.12 -17.80 -25.70
N LYS A 2 31.36 -17.43 -26.75
CA LYS A 2 30.15 -16.58 -26.60
C LYS A 2 29.00 -17.25 -25.84
N ILE A 3 28.80 -18.56 -26.02
CA ILE A 3 27.79 -19.37 -25.30
C ILE A 3 28.03 -19.38 -23.77
N LEU A 4 29.29 -19.39 -23.33
CA LEU A 4 29.63 -19.37 -21.91
C LEU A 4 29.27 -18.02 -21.26
N ILE A 5 29.40 -16.92 -22.00
CA ILE A 5 29.06 -15.56 -21.54
C ILE A 5 27.54 -15.40 -21.37
N ILE A 6 26.74 -15.98 -22.27
CA ILE A 6 25.27 -15.93 -22.23
C ILE A 6 24.70 -16.69 -21.02
N LEU A 7 25.31 -17.84 -20.67
CA LEU A 7 24.88 -18.61 -19.50
C LEU A 7 25.24 -17.89 -18.18
N ILE A 8 26.39 -17.21 -18.13
CA ILE A 8 26.81 -16.42 -16.97
C ILE A 8 25.92 -15.18 -16.79
N SER A 9 25.49 -14.53 -17.87
CA SER A 9 24.59 -13.37 -17.78
C SER A 9 23.20 -13.78 -17.30
N MET A 10 22.67 -14.93 -17.73
CA MET A 10 21.37 -15.42 -17.25
C MET A 10 21.35 -15.71 -15.74
N VAL A 11 22.48 -16.14 -15.16
CA VAL A 11 22.61 -16.36 -13.72
C VAL A 11 22.75 -15.04 -12.95
N LEU A 12 23.46 -14.04 -13.51
CA LEU A 12 23.62 -12.72 -12.88
C LEU A 12 22.34 -11.87 -12.95
N THR A 13 21.54 -12.01 -14.01
CA THR A 13 20.23 -11.33 -14.13
C THR A 13 19.12 -12.08 -13.36
N GLY A 14 19.35 -13.35 -12.97
CA GLY A 14 18.39 -14.21 -12.28
C GLY A 14 18.08 -13.85 -10.81
N CYS A 15 18.77 -12.87 -10.23
CA CYS A 15 18.45 -12.30 -8.91
C CYS A 15 18.26 -10.78 -8.97
N TYR A 16 18.02 -10.19 -10.15
CA TYR A 16 17.50 -8.82 -10.21
C TYR A 16 16.00 -8.84 -9.88
N SER A 17 15.69 -9.27 -8.65
CA SER A 17 14.43 -8.98 -7.99
C SER A 17 14.36 -7.46 -7.82
N SER A 18 13.94 -6.79 -8.87
CA SER A 18 13.56 -5.38 -8.83
C SER A 18 12.49 -5.20 -7.73
N PRO A 19 12.76 -4.42 -6.67
CA PRO A 19 11.73 -4.00 -5.74
C PRO A 19 11.15 -2.69 -6.30
N SER A 20 10.30 -2.78 -7.33
CA SER A 20 9.68 -1.59 -7.91
C SER A 20 8.18 -1.70 -8.13
N GLU A 21 7.50 -2.67 -7.51
CA GLU A 21 6.04 -2.68 -7.42
C GLU A 21 5.54 -2.99 -6.01
N VAL A 22 6.12 -2.34 -4.99
CA VAL A 22 5.27 -1.92 -3.85
C VAL A 22 4.57 -0.63 -4.29
N SER A 23 3.63 -0.73 -5.23
CA SER A 23 2.60 0.31 -5.44
C SER A 23 1.53 -0.10 -6.45
N ALA A 24 1.01 -1.33 -6.38
CA ALA A 24 -0.39 -1.49 -6.74
C ALA A 24 -1.21 -0.93 -5.57
N TYR A 25 -1.43 0.38 -5.62
CA TYR A 25 -2.70 0.96 -5.23
C TYR A 25 -3.79 -0.06 -5.57
N SER A 26 -4.57 -0.49 -4.58
CA SER A 26 -5.71 -1.38 -4.77
C SER A 26 -6.68 -0.71 -5.74
N HIS A 27 -6.54 -1.03 -7.03
CA HIS A 27 -7.60 -0.84 -8.00
C HIS A 27 -8.16 -2.21 -8.35
N SER A 28 -8.80 -2.83 -7.36
CA SER A 28 -9.94 -3.70 -7.69
C SER A 28 -11.05 -2.78 -8.20
N PRO A 29 -11.62 -3.02 -9.40
CA PRO A 29 -12.61 -2.10 -9.98
C PRO A 29 -13.91 -2.00 -9.20
N ARG A 30 -14.10 -2.77 -8.12
CA ARG A 30 -15.20 -2.61 -7.17
C ARG A 30 -14.73 -2.97 -5.76
N THR A 31 -14.99 -2.05 -4.82
CA THR A 31 -15.00 -2.24 -3.35
C THR A 31 -13.69 -2.63 -2.67
N GLN A 32 -12.79 -1.66 -2.43
CA GLN A 32 -12.27 -1.39 -1.07
C GLN A 32 -11.59 -0.02 -1.04
N LYS A 33 -12.30 1.01 -0.59
CA LYS A 33 -11.66 2.27 -0.17
C LYS A 33 -11.05 2.00 1.21
N SER A 34 -9.84 1.45 1.24
CA SER A 34 -9.14 1.27 2.51
C SER A 34 -8.47 2.58 2.88
N CYS A 35 -8.69 3.06 4.10
CA CYS A 35 -7.90 4.14 4.69
C CYS A 35 -6.83 3.57 5.62
N THR A 36 -5.94 4.42 6.12
CA THR A 36 -5.06 4.10 7.24
C THR A 36 -5.89 3.74 8.48
N GLU A 37 -5.40 2.82 9.30
CA GLU A 37 -6.10 2.32 10.50
C GLU A 37 -5.93 3.23 11.72
N GLU A 38 -5.64 4.51 11.50
CA GLU A 38 -5.48 5.48 12.56
C GLU A 38 -6.82 5.86 13.20
N ALA A 39 -6.78 6.04 14.51
CA ALA A 39 -7.91 6.42 15.32
C ALA A 39 -7.53 7.61 16.21
N LYS A 40 -8.48 8.52 16.44
CA LYS A 40 -8.29 9.73 17.25
C LYS A 40 -9.35 9.78 18.35
N LEU A 41 -8.90 9.97 19.60
CA LEU A 41 -9.78 10.27 20.72
C LEU A 41 -10.32 11.70 20.59
N CYS A 42 -11.63 11.85 20.75
CA CYS A 42 -12.32 13.12 20.72
C CYS A 42 -12.08 13.96 21.99
N PRO A 43 -12.28 15.29 21.94
CA PRO A 43 -12.08 16.17 23.10
C PRO A 43 -12.97 15.86 24.31
N ASP A 44 -14.07 15.15 24.09
CA ASP A 44 -14.97 14.64 25.13
C ASP A 44 -14.32 13.56 26.02
N GLY A 45 -13.19 13.00 25.57
CA GLY A 45 -12.46 11.92 26.22
C GLY A 45 -13.18 10.58 26.22
N LYS A 46 -14.29 10.45 25.48
CA LYS A 46 -15.16 9.26 25.51
C LYS A 46 -15.30 8.61 24.15
N THR A 47 -15.30 9.38 23.07
CA THR A 47 -15.51 8.87 21.72
C THR A 47 -14.22 8.84 20.92
N THR A 48 -14.12 7.89 20.01
CA THR A 48 -12.98 7.74 19.11
C THR A 48 -13.49 7.73 17.69
N VAL A 49 -12.87 8.51 16.82
CA VAL A 49 -13.18 8.58 15.38
C VAL A 49 -12.07 7.90 14.58
N VAL A 50 -12.46 7.23 13.49
CA VAL A 50 -11.55 6.58 12.52
C VAL A 50 -11.65 7.29 11.17
N ARG A 51 -10.69 7.01 10.27
CA ARG A 51 -10.70 7.52 8.90
C ARG A 51 -11.93 7.02 8.14
N ASN A 52 -12.72 7.92 7.57
CA ASN A 52 -13.94 7.59 6.83
C ASN A 52 -13.63 7.44 5.32
N PRO A 53 -13.73 6.22 4.75
CA PRO A 53 -13.45 5.99 3.34
C PRO A 53 -14.43 6.68 2.38
N ASN A 54 -15.61 7.05 2.86
CA ASN A 54 -16.59 7.80 2.09
C ASN A 54 -16.37 9.31 2.14
N ASN A 55 -15.51 9.79 3.05
CA ASN A 55 -15.17 11.20 3.23
C ASN A 55 -13.68 11.46 2.96
N HIS A 56 -13.16 10.99 1.82
CA HIS A 56 -11.75 11.16 1.45
C HIS A 56 -10.72 10.68 2.49
N CYS A 57 -11.08 9.69 3.30
CA CYS A 57 -10.26 9.26 4.43
C CYS A 57 -9.97 10.41 5.43
N GLU A 58 -10.91 11.33 5.63
CA GLU A 58 -10.87 12.27 6.75
C GLU A 58 -11.53 11.66 7.99
N PHE A 59 -11.25 12.23 9.16
CA PHE A 59 -11.98 11.88 10.38
C PHE A 59 -13.37 12.51 10.35
N ASP A 60 -14.38 11.78 10.82
CA ASP A 60 -15.70 12.35 11.07
C ASP A 60 -15.67 13.33 12.26
N HIS A 61 -16.69 14.18 12.36
CA HIS A 61 -16.83 15.11 13.48
C HIS A 61 -17.04 14.38 14.80
N CYS A 62 -16.42 14.90 15.86
CA CYS A 62 -16.71 14.47 17.22
C CYS A 62 -18.10 14.97 17.65
N PRO A 63 -18.83 14.20 18.48
CA PRO A 63 -20.09 14.63 19.09
C PRO A 63 -19.91 15.78 20.08
#